data_AF-A0A445MXZ5-F1
#
_entry.id   AF-A0A445MXZ5-F1
#
_cell.length_a   1.000
_cell.length_b   1.000
_cell.length_c   1.000
_cell.angle_alpha   90.00
_cell.angle_beta   90.00
_cell.angle_gamma   90.00
#
_symmetry.space_group_name_H-M   'P 1'
#
loop_
_entity.id
_entity.type
_entity.pdbx_description
1 polymer ?
#
loop_
_entity_poly.entity_id
_entity_poly.type
_entity_poly.pdbx_seq_one_letter_code
_entity_poly.pdbx_strand_id
1 'polypeptide(L)'
;MVLVPDPTRTVFISTPTTSRQNVIPIRLAQKLAMTCNSRSIFSDLYFDSGHNRQSKHIARVDRPFHRRLYRNISPEFIRKEIQNRNIIVVDDVITTGGSVASFCKELSNNGYAVKSVVALMGDARLNIDPKTQERLHDALKKAATSLDSASISSRLTRSEAGGLIMLINAARSENAKQKLTTNLQRLLDQEPFRDLGRDQTTGRNKGIGRADLCDGGVFERIPAWTVRKGGGLER
;
A
#
# COMPACT_ATOMS: atom_id res chain seq x y z
N MET A 1 -0.62 -31.13 4.94
CA MET A 1 -1.21 -29.84 4.51
C MET A 1 -0.66 -29.52 3.13
N VAL A 2 -1.48 -29.59 2.08
CA VAL A 2 -1.04 -29.23 0.72
C VAL A 2 -1.11 -27.71 0.62
N LEU A 3 0.04 -27.04 0.56
CA LEU A 3 0.13 -25.58 0.55
C LEU A 3 -0.44 -24.97 -0.75
N VAL A 4 -0.45 -25.77 -1.83
CA VAL A 4 -0.86 -25.35 -3.18
C VAL A 4 -1.56 -26.50 -3.90
N PRO A 5 -2.84 -26.37 -4.29
CA PRO A 5 -3.60 -27.48 -4.90
C PRO A 5 -3.13 -27.86 -6.32
N ASP A 6 -2.54 -26.93 -7.07
CA ASP A 6 -1.91 -27.21 -8.37
C ASP A 6 -0.60 -26.42 -8.51
N PRO A 7 0.55 -27.04 -8.20
CA PRO A 7 1.82 -26.34 -8.23
C PRO A 7 2.28 -25.94 -9.64
N THR A 8 1.91 -26.69 -10.67
CA THR A 8 2.30 -26.40 -12.06
C THR A 8 1.63 -25.13 -12.59
N ARG A 9 0.43 -24.85 -12.09
CA ARG A 9 -0.32 -23.63 -12.38
C ARG A 9 -0.14 -22.55 -11.33
N THR A 10 0.81 -22.67 -10.40
CA THR A 10 1.01 -21.68 -9.35
C THR A 10 2.24 -20.82 -9.59
N VAL A 11 2.10 -19.53 -9.28
CA VAL A 11 3.20 -18.56 -9.32
C VAL A 11 3.23 -17.76 -8.02
N PHE A 12 4.41 -17.73 -7.39
CA PHE A 12 4.70 -16.93 -6.22
C PHE A 12 5.27 -15.58 -6.67
N ILE A 13 4.58 -14.47 -6.37
CA ILE A 13 5.04 -13.13 -6.73
C ILE A 13 5.41 -12.35 -5.48
N SER A 14 6.67 -11.92 -5.37
CA SER A 14 7.10 -11.06 -4.27
C SER A 14 6.36 -9.71 -4.30
N THR A 15 6.13 -9.09 -3.15
CA THR A 15 5.59 -7.72 -3.08
C THR A 15 6.68 -6.71 -3.48
N PRO A 16 6.42 -5.78 -4.41
CA PRO A 16 7.44 -4.81 -4.82
C PRO A 16 7.71 -3.80 -3.70
N THR A 17 8.95 -3.33 -3.64
CA THR A 17 9.44 -2.41 -2.61
C THR A 17 10.02 -1.14 -3.19
N THR A 18 9.75 -0.02 -2.54
CA THR A 18 10.18 1.31 -3.00
C THR A 18 11.71 1.41 -3.09
N SER A 19 12.45 0.71 -2.23
CA SER A 19 13.92 0.71 -2.24
C SER A 19 14.56 -0.35 -3.13
N ARG A 20 13.82 -1.40 -3.56
CA ARG A 20 14.37 -2.64 -4.16
C ARG A 20 15.43 -3.36 -3.31
N GLN A 21 15.55 -3.00 -2.04
CA GLN A 21 16.54 -3.59 -1.12
C GLN A 21 15.93 -4.70 -0.28
N ASN A 22 14.61 -4.88 -0.30
CA ASN A 22 13.99 -5.92 0.50
C ASN A 22 14.14 -7.28 -0.18
N VAL A 23 15.17 -8.01 0.21
CA VAL A 23 15.49 -9.33 -0.35
C VAL A 23 14.65 -10.45 0.29
N ILE A 24 14.00 -10.22 1.43
CA ILE A 24 13.29 -11.26 2.17
C ILE A 24 12.08 -11.81 1.39
N PRO A 25 11.14 -10.99 0.86
CA PRO A 25 10.01 -11.48 0.08
C PRO A 25 10.45 -12.26 -1.16
N ILE A 26 11.56 -11.83 -1.78
CA ILE A 26 12.18 -12.48 -2.95
C ILE A 26 12.65 -13.89 -2.57
N ARG A 27 13.47 -14.01 -1.51
CA ARG A 27 14.00 -15.31 -1.08
C ARG A 27 12.90 -16.25 -0.59
N LEU A 28 11.88 -15.73 0.09
CA LEU A 28 10.74 -16.52 0.50
C LEU A 28 9.97 -17.06 -0.71
N ALA A 29 9.67 -16.21 -1.71
CA ALA A 29 9.00 -16.63 -2.93
C ALA A 29 9.78 -17.71 -3.68
N GLN A 30 11.11 -17.57 -3.79
CA GLN A 30 11.97 -18.60 -4.39
C GLN A 30 11.90 -19.92 -3.61
N LYS A 31 12.00 -19.87 -2.27
CA LYS A 31 11.98 -21.08 -1.44
C LYS A 31 10.63 -21.80 -1.53
N LEU A 32 9.52 -21.06 -1.53
CA LEU A 32 8.18 -21.62 -1.71
C LEU A 32 8.03 -22.24 -3.11
N ALA A 33 8.48 -21.54 -4.15
CA ALA A 33 8.47 -22.06 -5.51
C ALA A 33 9.26 -23.37 -5.65
N MET A 34 10.48 -23.45 -5.09
CA MET A 34 11.27 -24.69 -5.09
C MET A 34 10.57 -25.81 -4.33
N THR A 35 10.04 -25.51 -3.13
CA THR A 35 9.41 -26.51 -2.25
C THR A 35 8.13 -27.07 -2.86
N CYS A 36 7.37 -26.24 -3.57
CA CYS A 36 6.12 -26.66 -4.21
C CYS A 36 6.32 -27.16 -5.64
N ASN A 37 7.51 -27.06 -6.24
CA ASN A 37 7.72 -27.28 -7.69
C ASN A 37 6.85 -26.32 -8.56
N SER A 38 6.91 -25.03 -8.22
CA SER A 38 6.20 -23.92 -8.85
C SER A 38 7.18 -22.85 -9.36
N ARG A 39 6.64 -21.74 -9.89
CA ARG A 39 7.45 -20.59 -10.35
C ARG A 39 7.46 -19.45 -9.34
N SER A 40 8.51 -18.63 -9.36
CA SER A 40 8.59 -17.37 -8.61
C SER A 40 8.86 -16.17 -9.53
N ILE A 41 8.26 -15.02 -9.24
CA ILE A 41 8.47 -13.75 -9.94
C ILE A 41 9.01 -12.69 -8.98
N PHE A 42 10.04 -11.97 -9.43
CA PHE A 42 10.57 -10.79 -8.74
C PHE A 42 9.87 -9.57 -9.27
N SER A 43 8.86 -9.11 -8.54
CA SER A 43 7.98 -8.04 -9.00
C SER A 43 8.69 -6.69 -9.12
N ASP A 44 9.78 -6.46 -8.39
CA ASP A 44 10.60 -5.23 -8.47
C ASP A 44 11.16 -4.96 -9.88
N LEU A 45 11.24 -5.98 -10.75
CA LEU A 45 11.65 -5.88 -12.15
C LEU A 45 10.53 -5.42 -13.08
N TYR A 46 9.27 -5.63 -12.69
CA TYR A 46 8.09 -5.48 -13.56
C TYR A 46 7.05 -4.52 -13.01
N PHE A 47 7.19 -4.11 -11.75
CA PHE A 47 6.34 -3.15 -11.08
C PHE A 47 7.20 -2.03 -10.51
N ASP A 48 6.76 -0.81 -10.74
CA ASP A 48 7.25 0.34 -10.00
C ASP A 48 6.38 0.54 -8.76
N SER A 49 7.01 1.03 -7.68
CA SER A 49 6.31 1.29 -6.43
C SER A 49 6.47 2.75 -6.02
N GLY A 50 5.41 3.52 -6.27
CA GLY A 50 5.31 4.92 -5.86
C GLY A 50 4.99 5.00 -4.37
N HIS A 51 5.83 5.72 -3.62
CA HIS A 51 5.56 5.99 -2.22
C HIS A 51 6.21 7.31 -1.81
N ASN A 52 5.37 8.22 -1.35
CA ASN A 52 5.69 9.52 -0.79
C ASN A 52 6.66 9.46 0.41
N ARG A 53 6.61 8.41 1.24
CA ARG A 53 7.47 8.29 2.42
C ARG A 53 7.63 6.84 2.86
N GLN A 54 8.86 6.34 3.04
CA GLN A 54 9.07 4.93 3.44
C GLN A 54 8.18 4.51 4.63
N SER A 55 7.48 3.38 4.49
CA SER A 55 6.48 2.90 5.46
C SER A 55 6.99 2.75 6.91
N LYS A 56 8.29 2.52 7.10
CA LYS A 56 8.92 2.45 8.43
C LYS A 56 8.94 3.78 9.18
N HIS A 57 8.80 4.90 8.47
CA HIS A 57 8.77 6.25 9.03
C HIS A 57 7.34 6.83 9.13
N ILE A 58 6.31 6.03 8.83
CA ILE A 58 4.91 6.41 8.98
C ILE A 58 4.32 5.62 10.16
N ALA A 59 3.71 6.34 11.11
CA ALA A 59 3.04 5.73 12.25
C ALA A 59 1.90 4.82 11.76
N ARG A 60 1.65 3.70 12.45
CA ARG A 60 0.70 2.67 11.98
C ARG A 60 -0.69 3.22 11.66
N VAL A 61 -1.17 4.17 12.47
CA VAL A 61 -2.49 4.81 12.32
C VAL A 61 -2.58 5.74 11.11
N ASP A 62 -1.45 6.25 10.62
CA ASP A 62 -1.39 7.17 9.47
C ASP A 62 -1.15 6.46 8.14
N ARG A 63 -0.68 5.21 8.18
CA ARG A 63 -0.42 4.39 6.98
C ARG A 63 -1.60 4.28 6.00
N PRO A 64 -2.88 4.23 6.44
CA PRO A 64 -4.00 4.23 5.52
C PRO A 64 -4.03 5.44 4.58
N PHE A 65 -3.52 6.59 5.02
CA PHE A 65 -3.50 7.84 4.25
C PHE A 65 -2.27 7.95 3.33
N HIS A 66 -1.23 7.17 3.58
CA HIS A 66 0.01 7.13 2.81
C HIS A 66 0.14 5.80 2.06
N ARG A 67 -0.80 5.55 1.15
CA ARG A 67 -0.84 4.29 0.39
C ARG A 67 0.31 4.21 -0.59
N ARG A 68 0.87 3.02 -0.71
CA ARG A 68 1.79 2.69 -1.79
C ARG A 68 0.98 2.48 -3.06
N LEU A 69 1.43 3.12 -4.13
CA LEU A 69 0.92 2.92 -5.47
C LEU A 69 1.84 1.94 -6.20
N TYR A 70 1.24 1.09 -7.02
CA TYR A 70 1.97 0.16 -7.86
C TYR A 70 1.59 0.42 -9.30
N ARG A 71 2.57 0.32 -10.20
CA ARG A 71 2.35 0.43 -11.64
C ARG A 71 3.10 -0.67 -12.34
N ASN A 72 2.39 -1.45 -13.14
CA ASN A 72 3.00 -2.42 -14.02
C ASN A 72 3.79 -1.71 -15.14
N ILE A 73 5.10 -1.93 -15.19
CA ILE A 73 6.00 -1.35 -16.21
C ILE A 73 6.33 -2.35 -17.33
N SER A 74 5.84 -3.60 -17.24
CA SER A 74 6.07 -4.64 -18.25
C SER A 74 4.83 -5.53 -18.38
N PRO A 75 3.70 -4.97 -18.85
CA PRO A 75 2.41 -5.68 -18.87
C PRO A 75 2.43 -6.94 -19.73
N GLU A 76 3.13 -6.94 -20.86
CA GLU A 76 3.24 -8.07 -21.78
C GLU A 76 3.96 -9.25 -21.13
N PHE A 77 5.08 -8.97 -20.45
CA PHE A 77 5.86 -9.98 -19.74
C PHE A 77 5.03 -10.58 -18.60
N ILE A 78 4.44 -9.71 -17.77
CA ILE A 78 3.62 -10.14 -16.64
C ILE A 78 2.47 -11.01 -17.14
N ARG A 79 1.75 -10.57 -18.18
CA ARG A 79 0.67 -11.35 -18.78
C ARG A 79 1.12 -12.75 -19.16
N LYS A 80 2.23 -12.87 -19.89
CA LYS A 80 2.77 -14.17 -20.31
C LYS A 80 3.10 -15.07 -19.11
N GLU A 81 3.64 -14.51 -18.05
CA GLU A 81 4.07 -15.29 -16.89
C GLU A 81 2.93 -15.66 -15.94
N ILE A 82 1.88 -14.84 -15.78
CA ILE A 82 0.84 -15.08 -14.75
C ILE A 82 -0.54 -15.41 -15.31
N GLN A 83 -0.78 -15.24 -16.61
CA GLN A 83 -2.08 -15.55 -17.21
C GLN A 83 -2.45 -17.01 -16.97
N ASN A 84 -3.70 -17.24 -16.54
CA ASN A 84 -4.27 -18.56 -16.23
C ASN A 84 -3.56 -19.33 -15.10
N ARG A 85 -2.80 -18.64 -14.24
CA ARG A 85 -2.12 -19.20 -13.07
C ARG A 85 -2.79 -18.76 -11.76
N ASN A 86 -2.64 -19.58 -10.73
CA ASN A 86 -2.91 -19.25 -9.35
C ASN A 86 -1.80 -18.33 -8.83
N ILE A 87 -2.13 -17.08 -8.58
CA ILE A 87 -1.17 -16.09 -8.10
C ILE A 87 -1.18 -16.08 -6.58
N ILE A 88 -0.01 -16.31 -5.98
CA ILE A 88 0.22 -16.19 -4.55
C ILE A 88 1.18 -15.03 -4.32
N VAL A 89 0.71 -13.98 -3.67
CA VAL A 89 1.55 -12.82 -3.33
C VAL A 89 2.36 -13.15 -2.07
N VAL A 90 3.63 -12.80 -2.07
CA VAL A 90 4.59 -13.11 -1.01
C VAL A 90 5.15 -11.82 -0.43
N ASP A 91 5.03 -11.65 0.88
CA ASP A 91 5.61 -10.53 1.62
C ASP A 91 6.52 -11.02 2.75
N ASP A 92 7.28 -10.13 3.39
CA ASP A 92 8.06 -10.47 4.57
C ASP A 92 7.21 -10.42 5.84
N VAL A 93 6.60 -9.27 6.11
CA VAL A 93 5.92 -8.93 7.36
C VAL A 93 4.66 -8.12 7.06
N ILE A 94 3.50 -8.71 7.33
CA ILE A 94 2.23 -8.01 7.17
C ILE A 94 1.89 -7.23 8.44
N THR A 95 2.28 -5.96 8.47
CA THR A 95 1.99 -5.07 9.61
C THR A 95 0.55 -4.57 9.59
N THR A 96 0.21 -3.68 8.66
CA THR A 96 -1.17 -3.26 8.39
C THR A 96 -1.75 -3.94 7.16
N GLY A 97 -0.91 -4.51 6.29
CA GLY A 97 -1.33 -5.14 5.03
C GLY A 97 -1.69 -4.17 3.91
N GLY A 98 -1.64 -2.85 4.13
CA GLY A 98 -1.97 -1.86 3.10
C GLY A 98 -1.14 -1.98 1.83
N SER A 99 0.17 -2.23 1.94
CA SER A 99 1.04 -2.42 0.76
C SER A 99 0.66 -3.66 -0.03
N VAL A 100 0.41 -4.79 0.64
CA VAL A 100 0.00 -6.03 -0.03
C VAL A 100 -1.39 -5.86 -0.66
N ALA A 101 -2.34 -5.24 0.05
CA ALA A 101 -3.67 -4.96 -0.47
C ALA A 101 -3.63 -4.06 -1.71
N SER A 102 -2.84 -2.98 -1.69
CA SER A 102 -2.61 -2.14 -2.86
C SER A 102 -2.03 -2.93 -4.04
N PHE A 103 -1.07 -3.83 -3.79
CA PHE A 103 -0.48 -4.64 -4.84
C PHE A 103 -1.47 -5.67 -5.41
N CYS A 104 -2.27 -6.31 -4.56
CA CYS A 104 -3.34 -7.22 -5.00
C CYS A 104 -4.40 -6.49 -5.83
N LYS A 105 -4.74 -5.25 -5.45
CA LYS A 105 -5.64 -4.40 -6.22
C LYS A 105 -5.06 -4.05 -7.59
N GLU A 106 -3.77 -3.69 -7.66
CA GLU A 106 -3.09 -3.43 -8.93
C GLU A 106 -3.09 -4.66 -9.84
N LEU A 107 -2.79 -5.85 -9.31
CA LEU A 107 -2.91 -7.10 -10.07
C LEU A 107 -4.33 -7.33 -10.57
N SER A 108 -5.34 -7.09 -9.73
CA SER A 108 -6.76 -7.25 -10.10
C SER A 108 -7.20 -6.25 -11.18
N ASN A 109 -6.74 -5.00 -11.10
CA ASN A 109 -6.99 -3.98 -12.13
C ASN A 109 -6.40 -4.37 -13.49
N ASN A 110 -5.32 -5.16 -13.50
CA ASN A 110 -4.72 -5.72 -14.70
C ASN A 110 -5.35 -7.07 -15.13
N GLY A 111 -6.47 -7.47 -14.51
CA GLY A 111 -7.21 -8.70 -14.84
C GLY A 111 -6.65 -9.97 -14.19
N TYR A 112 -5.78 -9.84 -13.18
CA TYR A 112 -5.13 -10.97 -12.52
C TYR A 112 -5.70 -11.21 -11.12
N ALA A 113 -6.34 -12.38 -10.92
CA ALA A 113 -6.91 -12.74 -9.64
C ALA A 113 -5.86 -13.33 -8.68
N VAL A 114 -5.62 -12.64 -7.56
CA VAL A 114 -4.78 -13.16 -6.47
C VAL A 114 -5.55 -14.21 -5.68
N LYS A 115 -4.98 -15.42 -5.56
CA LYS A 115 -5.60 -16.53 -4.83
C LYS A 115 -5.30 -16.49 -3.34
N SER A 116 -4.09 -16.10 -2.98
CA SER A 116 -3.65 -16.08 -1.58
C SER A 116 -2.48 -15.12 -1.37
N VAL A 117 -2.23 -14.81 -0.11
CA VAL A 117 -1.11 -14.01 0.36
C VAL A 117 -0.37 -14.81 1.42
N VAL A 118 0.96 -14.87 1.31
CA VAL A 118 1.85 -15.55 2.25
C VAL A 118 2.87 -14.55 2.77
N ALA A 119 3.16 -14.62 4.08
CA ALA A 119 4.23 -13.85 4.69
C ALA A 119 4.88 -14.66 5.82
N LEU A 120 6.07 -14.23 6.28
CA LEU A 120 6.73 -14.87 7.42
C LEU A 120 5.97 -14.62 8.72
N MET A 121 5.32 -13.46 8.83
CA MET A 121 4.55 -13.06 10.02
C MET A 121 3.53 -11.97 9.68
N GLY A 122 2.55 -11.79 10.57
CA GLY A 122 1.57 -10.69 10.49
C GLY A 122 0.13 -11.14 10.29
N ASP A 123 -0.76 -10.16 10.10
CA ASP A 123 -2.19 -10.43 9.87
C ASP A 123 -2.50 -10.50 8.38
N ALA A 124 -2.69 -11.71 7.85
CA ALA A 124 -3.02 -11.94 6.45
C ALA A 124 -4.46 -11.51 6.07
N ARG A 125 -5.30 -11.08 7.02
CA ARG A 125 -6.67 -10.62 6.76
C ARG A 125 -6.66 -9.24 6.12
N LEU A 126 -6.52 -9.22 4.80
CA LEU A 126 -6.55 -7.99 4.02
C LEU A 126 -7.97 -7.40 3.88
N ASN A 127 -9.01 -8.21 4.07
CA ASN A 127 -10.39 -7.76 4.03
C ASN A 127 -10.92 -7.46 5.44
N ILE A 128 -11.78 -6.46 5.55
CA ILE A 128 -12.48 -6.12 6.78
C ILE A 128 -13.58 -7.16 7.05
N ASP A 129 -13.67 -7.62 8.30
CA ASP A 129 -14.78 -8.47 8.74
C ASP A 129 -16.05 -7.64 9.08
N PRO A 130 -17.26 -8.20 8.98
CA PRO A 130 -18.51 -7.46 9.20
C PRO A 130 -18.57 -6.70 10.53
N LYS A 131 -18.03 -7.28 11.60
CA LYS A 131 -17.98 -6.65 12.93
C LYS A 131 -17.07 -5.43 12.94
N THR A 132 -15.92 -5.50 12.27
CA THR A 132 -15.02 -4.34 12.14
C THR A 132 -15.64 -3.25 11.26
N GLN A 133 -16.38 -3.62 10.21
CA GLN A 133 -17.11 -2.68 9.35
C GLN A 133 -18.21 -1.93 10.12
N GLU A 134 -19.01 -2.63 10.92
CA GLU A 134 -20.04 -2.03 11.78
C GLU A 134 -19.42 -1.05 12.79
N ARG A 135 -18.32 -1.45 13.44
CA ARG A 135 -17.60 -0.56 14.37
C ARG A 135 -17.03 0.69 13.70
N LEU A 136 -16.59 0.58 12.45
CA LEU A 136 -16.12 1.73 11.67
C LEU A 136 -17.28 2.67 11.32
N HIS A 137 -18.42 2.11 10.88
CA HIS A 137 -19.64 2.88 10.63
C HIS A 137 -20.08 3.64 11.89
N ASP A 138 -20.13 2.98 13.04
CA ASP A 138 -20.52 3.61 14.31
C ASP A 138 -19.55 4.71 14.74
N ALA A 139 -18.25 4.51 14.55
CA ALA A 139 -17.24 5.51 14.86
C ALA A 139 -17.42 6.76 14.00
N LEU A 140 -17.62 6.60 12.68
CA LEU A 140 -17.86 7.69 11.74
C LEU A 140 -19.17 8.44 12.08
N LYS A 141 -20.24 7.71 12.40
CA LYS A 141 -21.52 8.30 12.81
C LYS A 141 -21.39 9.13 14.08
N LYS A 142 -20.67 8.63 15.09
CA LYS A 142 -20.40 9.37 16.35
C LYS A 142 -19.54 10.61 16.14
N ALA A 143 -18.63 10.57 15.18
CA ALA A 143 -17.81 11.72 14.78
C ALA A 143 -18.57 12.77 13.94
N ALA A 144 -19.86 12.53 13.64
CA ALA A 144 -20.68 13.39 12.79
C ALA A 144 -20.09 13.62 11.38
N THR A 145 -19.30 12.66 10.87
CA THR A 145 -18.79 12.71 9.50
C THR A 145 -19.83 12.15 8.53
N SER A 146 -20.20 12.89 7.50
CA SER A 146 -21.14 12.47 6.45
C SER A 146 -20.53 11.50 5.42
N LEU A 147 -19.42 10.85 5.76
CA LEU A 147 -18.66 10.02 4.82
C LEU A 147 -19.24 8.61 4.75
N ASP A 148 -19.30 8.07 3.53
CA ASP A 148 -19.78 6.72 3.31
C ASP A 148 -18.80 5.67 3.88
N SER A 149 -19.23 5.02 4.95
CA SER A 149 -18.47 3.95 5.61
C SER A 149 -18.18 2.76 4.70
N ALA A 150 -19.05 2.46 3.73
CA ALA A 150 -18.85 1.34 2.81
C ALA A 150 -17.70 1.63 1.85
N SER A 151 -17.69 2.83 1.25
CA SER A 151 -16.60 3.30 0.40
C SER A 151 -15.25 3.33 1.13
N ILE A 152 -15.21 3.81 2.38
CA ILE A 152 -13.98 3.80 3.19
C ILE A 152 -13.54 2.35 3.48
N SER A 153 -14.48 1.49 3.91
CA SER A 153 -14.19 0.09 4.26
C SER A 153 -13.62 -0.69 3.09
N SER A 154 -14.13 -0.47 1.87
CA SER A 154 -13.64 -1.13 0.65
C SER A 154 -12.18 -0.84 0.33
N ARG A 155 -11.64 0.26 0.87
CA ARG A 155 -10.26 0.67 0.65
C ARG A 155 -9.36 0.07 1.71
N LEU A 156 -9.78 -0.04 2.95
CA LEU A 156 -8.93 -0.37 4.09
C LEU A 156 -8.75 -1.88 4.32
N THR A 157 -7.63 -2.27 4.94
CA THR A 157 -7.53 -3.60 5.54
C THR A 157 -8.18 -3.63 6.93
N ARG A 158 -8.38 -4.83 7.49
CA ARG A 158 -8.86 -4.99 8.86
C ARG A 158 -8.01 -4.23 9.88
N SER A 159 -6.69 -4.38 9.82
CA SER A 159 -5.76 -3.71 10.74
C SER A 159 -5.79 -2.18 10.57
N GLU A 160 -5.93 -1.71 9.34
CA GLU A 160 -6.08 -0.29 9.03
C GLU A 160 -7.40 0.29 9.55
N ALA A 161 -8.50 -0.43 9.38
CA ALA A 161 -9.80 -0.05 9.92
C ALA A 161 -9.77 0.01 11.46
N GLY A 162 -9.11 -0.96 12.12
CA GLY A 162 -8.90 -0.93 13.57
C GLY A 162 -8.14 0.31 14.04
N GLY A 163 -7.03 0.64 13.35
CA GLY A 163 -6.25 1.85 13.64
C GLY A 163 -7.05 3.13 13.40
N LEU A 164 -7.85 3.16 12.34
CA LEU A 164 -8.71 4.31 12.01
C LEU A 164 -9.82 4.52 13.04
N ILE A 165 -10.48 3.46 13.52
CA ILE A 165 -11.48 3.53 14.59
C ILE A 165 -10.87 4.14 15.86
N MET A 166 -9.64 3.74 16.22
CA MET A 166 -8.94 4.33 17.36
C MET A 166 -8.69 5.82 17.17
N LEU A 167 -8.27 6.22 15.97
CA LEU A 167 -7.99 7.60 15.62
C LEU A 167 -9.27 8.47 15.63
N ILE A 168 -10.38 7.95 15.10
CA ILE A 168 -11.70 8.60 15.14
C ILE A 168 -12.13 8.84 16.60
N ASN A 169 -12.05 7.82 17.43
CA ASN A 169 -12.46 7.92 18.84
C ASN A 169 -11.54 8.83 19.68
N ALA A 170 -10.29 9.01 19.27
CA ALA A 170 -9.33 9.89 19.93
C ALA A 170 -9.47 11.37 19.51
N ALA A 171 -10.12 11.65 18.38
CA ALA A 171 -10.30 13.01 17.85
C ALA A 171 -11.36 13.80 18.64
N ARG A 172 -10.96 14.35 19.79
CA ARG A 172 -11.86 15.11 20.69
C ARG A 172 -12.04 16.58 20.30
N SER A 173 -11.02 17.22 19.73
CA SER A 173 -11.07 18.64 19.36
C SER A 173 -11.64 18.85 17.96
N GLU A 174 -12.28 19.99 17.72
CA GLU A 174 -12.81 20.34 16.39
C GLU A 174 -11.70 20.37 15.32
N ASN A 175 -10.52 20.88 15.67
CA ASN A 175 -9.36 20.84 14.77
C ASN A 175 -8.93 19.41 14.41
N ALA A 176 -8.98 18.47 15.38
CA ALA A 176 -8.65 17.07 15.12
C ALA A 176 -9.71 16.40 14.23
N LYS A 177 -11.00 16.68 14.48
CA LYS A 177 -12.10 16.20 13.65
C LYS A 177 -12.01 16.73 12.22
N GLN A 178 -11.73 18.01 12.03
CA GLN A 178 -11.54 18.60 10.70
C GLN A 178 -10.38 17.94 9.94
N LYS A 179 -9.21 17.80 10.57
CA LYS A 179 -8.06 17.10 9.97
C LYS A 179 -8.40 15.66 9.58
N LEU A 180 -9.11 14.95 10.44
CA LEU A 180 -9.57 13.60 10.19
C LEU A 180 -10.54 13.53 9.00
N THR A 181 -11.54 14.40 8.96
CA THR A 181 -12.48 14.49 7.83
C THR A 181 -11.77 14.77 6.52
N THR A 182 -10.80 15.70 6.50
CA THR A 182 -9.97 15.97 5.32
C THR A 182 -9.19 14.73 4.88
N ASN A 183 -8.58 14.01 5.81
CA ASN A 183 -7.79 12.81 5.50
C ASN A 183 -8.66 11.65 5.00
N LEU A 184 -9.86 11.48 5.57
CA LEU A 184 -10.83 10.48 5.13
C LEU A 184 -11.39 10.81 3.74
N GLN A 185 -11.69 12.09 3.48
CA GLN A 185 -12.12 12.54 2.16
C GLN A 185 -11.01 12.26 1.12
N ARG A 186 -9.75 12.59 1.44
CA ARG A 186 -8.61 12.27 0.57
C ARG A 186 -8.45 10.77 0.32
N LEU A 187 -8.72 9.91 1.30
CA LEU A 187 -8.69 8.45 1.10
C LEU A 187 -9.71 7.99 0.05
N LEU A 188 -10.87 8.66 0.00
CA LEU A 188 -11.89 8.44 -1.02
C LEU A 188 -11.46 9.02 -2.37
N ASP A 189 -10.89 10.22 -2.36
CA ASP A 189 -10.44 10.96 -3.56
C ASP A 189 -9.16 10.37 -4.18
N GLN A 190 -8.45 9.46 -3.51
CA GLN A 190 -7.35 8.67 -4.08
C GLN A 190 -7.87 7.72 -5.18
N GLU A 191 -8.32 8.28 -6.29
CA GLU A 191 -8.21 7.70 -7.62
C GLU A 191 -6.72 7.74 -8.03
N PRO A 192 -6.21 6.78 -8.82
CA PRO A 192 -4.89 6.92 -9.41
C PRO A 192 -4.90 8.20 -10.26
N PHE A 193 -4.15 9.22 -9.84
CA PHE A 193 -3.99 10.43 -10.63
C PHE A 193 -3.63 10.04 -12.07
N ARG A 194 -4.52 10.32 -13.02
CA ARG A 194 -4.09 10.62 -14.39
C ARG A 194 -3.12 11.78 -14.23
N ASP A 195 -1.93 11.61 -14.81
CA ASP A 195 -0.93 12.65 -14.96
C ASP A 195 -1.60 13.86 -15.64
N LEU A 196 -2.16 14.77 -14.83
CA LEU A 196 -2.62 16.07 -15.29
C LEU A 196 -1.33 16.83 -15.55
N GLY A 197 -0.92 16.82 -16.82
CA GLY A 197 0.38 17.24 -17.28
C GLY A 197 0.93 18.43 -16.51
N ARG A 198 2.21 18.31 -16.11
CA ARG A 198 3.00 19.42 -15.58
C ARG A 198 2.77 20.68 -16.43
N ASP A 199 2.09 21.67 -15.85
CA ASP A 199 2.35 23.05 -16.24
C ASP A 199 3.82 23.33 -15.90
N GLN A 200 4.63 23.55 -16.93
CA GLN A 200 6.06 23.85 -16.86
C GLN A 200 6.35 25.29 -16.39
N THR A 201 5.45 25.94 -15.66
CA THR A 201 5.63 27.31 -15.19
C THR A 201 5.99 27.34 -13.71
N THR A 202 7.26 27.03 -13.44
CA THR A 202 7.94 27.36 -12.19
C THR A 202 7.93 28.88 -12.00
N GLY A 203 7.12 29.40 -11.08
CA GLY A 203 7.14 30.85 -10.86
C GLY A 203 6.22 31.44 -9.81
N ARG A 204 5.80 30.72 -8.77
CA ARG A 204 5.22 31.32 -7.54
C ARG A 204 4.90 30.23 -6.53
N ASN A 205 5.70 30.13 -5.48
CA ASN A 205 5.27 29.86 -4.10
C ASN A 205 6.51 29.78 -3.19
N LYS A 206 7.20 30.92 -3.03
CA LYS A 206 7.89 31.23 -1.78
C LYS A 206 6.86 31.88 -0.87
N GLY A 207 6.33 31.13 0.09
CA GLY A 207 5.40 31.62 1.11
C GLY A 207 5.56 30.82 2.39
N ILE A 208 5.74 31.53 3.50
CA ILE A 208 5.83 31.00 4.86
C ILE A 208 4.43 30.51 5.24
N GLY A 209 4.29 29.20 5.38
CA GLY A 209 3.01 28.55 5.66
C GLY A 209 3.00 27.12 5.16
N ARG A 210 3.87 26.26 5.71
CA ARG A 210 3.72 24.81 5.54
C ARG A 210 2.48 24.39 6.34
N ALA A 211 1.32 24.44 5.70
CA ALA A 211 0.26 23.52 6.04
C ALA A 211 0.84 22.11 5.85
N ASP A 212 0.70 21.24 6.85
CA ASP A 212 0.98 19.80 6.75
C ASP A 212 0.07 19.19 5.68
N LEU A 213 0.50 19.33 4.44
CA LEU A 213 -0.03 18.64 3.28
C LEU A 213 0.44 17.19 3.42
N CYS A 214 -0.50 16.24 3.56
CA CYS A 214 -0.16 14.85 3.30
C CYS A 214 0.15 14.73 1.82
N ASP A 215 1.38 14.35 1.50
CA ASP A 215 1.83 14.04 0.15
C ASP A 215 0.92 12.96 -0.45
N GLY A 216 0.34 13.17 -1.63
CA GLY A 216 -0.23 12.05 -2.40
C GLY A 216 0.87 11.03 -2.74
N GLY A 217 0.52 9.79 -3.07
CA GLY A 217 1.51 8.84 -3.57
C GLY A 217 2.17 9.40 -4.84
N VAL A 218 3.43 9.78 -4.76
CA VAL A 218 4.20 10.25 -5.92
C VAL A 218 4.87 9.04 -6.56
N PHE A 219 4.89 8.97 -7.90
CA PHE A 219 5.75 8.05 -8.66
C PHE A 219 7.21 8.50 -8.65
N GLU A 220 7.66 9.13 -7.56
CA GLU A 220 9.05 9.41 -7.31
C GLU A 220 9.58 8.32 -6.38
N ARG A 221 10.50 7.53 -6.92
CA ARG A 221 11.17 6.47 -6.18
C ARG A 221 12.07 7.10 -5.13
N ILE A 222 11.95 6.64 -3.88
CA ILE A 222 12.83 7.09 -2.80
C ILE A 222 14.24 6.53 -3.07
N PRO A 223 15.25 7.37 -3.34
CA PRO A 223 16.60 6.88 -3.60
C PRO A 223 17.14 6.15 -2.37
N ALA A 224 17.85 5.05 -2.61
CA ALA A 224 18.45 4.21 -1.57
C ALA A 224 19.43 4.95 -0.65
N TRP A 225 19.89 6.14 -1.05
CA TRP A 225 20.92 6.92 -0.37
C TRP A 225 20.62 8.42 -0.46
N THR A 226 19.82 8.95 0.46
CA THR A 226 19.94 10.37 0.80
C THR A 226 21.02 10.47 1.86
N VAL A 227 22.28 10.53 1.41
CA VAL A 227 23.36 11.04 2.26
C VAL A 227 22.91 12.44 2.68
N ARG A 228 22.77 12.67 3.98
CA ARG A 228 22.68 14.04 4.50
C ARG A 228 23.96 14.76 4.04
N LYS A 229 23.89 15.57 2.99
CA LYS A 229 24.85 16.65 2.79
C LYS A 229 24.59 17.65 3.90
N GLY A 230 25.25 17.45 5.03
CA GLY A 230 25.10 18.28 6.22
C GLY A 230 26.16 17.89 7.23
N GLY A 231 27.35 18.47 7.07
CA GLY A 231 28.49 18.24 7.95
C GLY A 231 29.80 18.50 7.24
N GLY A 232 29.95 19.67 6.61
CA GLY A 232 31.29 20.20 6.36
C GLY A 232 31.92 20.44 7.72
N LEU A 233 32.80 19.54 8.14
CA LEU A 233 33.77 19.80 9.18
C LEU A 233 34.82 20.71 8.54
N GLU A 234 34.78 21.99 8.90
CA GLU A 234 35.97 22.84 8.86
C GLU A 234 37.10 22.11 9.60
N ARG A 235 38.18 21.80 8.89
CA ARG A 235 39.57 22.01 9.30
C ARG A 235 40.43 22.16 8.07
#